data_AF-A5DPB9-F1
#
_entry.id   AF-A5DPB9-F1
#
_cell.length_a   1.000
_cell.length_b   1.000
_cell.length_c   1.000
_cell.angle_alpha   90.00
_cell.angle_beta   90.00
_cell.angle_gamma   90.00
#
_symmetry.space_group_name_H-M   'P 1'
#
loop_
_entity.id
_entity.type
_entity.pdbx_description
1 polymer ?
#
loop_
_entity_poly.entity_id
_entity_poly.type
_entity_poly.pdbx_seq_one_letter_code
_entity_poly.pdbx_strand_id
1 'polypeptide(L)'
;MADLEDFESYLDPDFNASKFSNDLICATNEADTDELDIGTSMKKLKFDIQECDKRMTSIASSNYEPLVAICSQVGPTKDYANETLKPSVDRLVSAFDKIKSGILVPYEEALESKQALKRLHSTLDLLRRTSYFLFLIQQFDELNQDGDRDDVRLAKLYLQLGQLYENEKEYGGNSEMPSVLSVKLVRDYQSTFLTSRLNFISKCQSKISEDFNHQSTFTYTNKGLTSRIAALYILDSKKAFSSVESGAFSRQVSISLGLLTRSLQSPRNFTTIANEVFDTSKTFLEKLTKVVAAVRVEPEFLGSFLTSVNQKSLADLYWDQLALGFKRSVASTMARGGPIAKNLRLYHEGIKKAIVTTFEDESVAERLNEGVDLIVSRQQ
;
A
#
# COMPACT_ATOMS: atom_id res chain seq x y z
N MET A 1 100.31 -11.40 56.15
CA MET A 1 99.55 -11.27 57.42
C MET A 1 99.04 -9.84 57.45
N ALA A 2 97.73 -9.65 57.65
CA ALA A 2 96.90 -8.49 57.27
C ALA A 2 96.37 -8.58 55.82
N ASP A 3 95.08 -8.62 55.50
CA ASP A 3 93.85 -8.71 56.29
C ASP A 3 92.85 -9.53 55.46
N LEU A 4 92.36 -10.66 55.98
CA LEU A 4 91.34 -11.50 55.34
C LEU A 4 89.94 -11.03 55.79
N GLU A 5 89.73 -9.71 55.76
CA GLU A 5 88.43 -9.06 55.99
C GLU A 5 87.78 -8.73 54.64
N ASP A 6 87.25 -9.73 53.94
CA ASP A 6 86.66 -9.52 52.60
C ASP A 6 85.12 -9.60 52.61
N PHE A 7 84.51 -8.98 53.62
CA PHE A 7 83.06 -8.86 53.73
C PHE A 7 82.46 -7.92 52.67
N GLU A 8 83.20 -6.89 52.25
CA GLU A 8 82.73 -5.92 51.24
C GLU A 8 82.47 -6.59 49.88
N SER A 9 83.11 -7.73 49.60
CA SER A 9 82.82 -8.54 48.42
C SER A 9 81.36 -9.03 48.35
N TYR A 10 80.69 -9.22 49.49
CA TYR A 10 79.27 -9.62 49.55
C TYR A 10 78.30 -8.49 49.22
N LEU A 11 78.73 -7.23 49.37
CA LEU A 11 77.91 -6.05 49.14
C LEU A 11 78.05 -5.50 47.70
N ASP A 12 78.92 -6.10 46.89
CA ASP A 12 79.11 -5.74 45.49
C ASP A 12 77.80 -5.97 44.70
N PRO A 13 77.29 -4.97 43.95
CA PRO A 13 76.08 -5.12 43.13
C PRO A 13 76.15 -6.26 42.11
N ASP A 14 77.36 -6.72 41.73
CA ASP A 14 77.58 -7.83 40.82
C ASP A 14 77.95 -9.16 41.54
N PHE A 15 77.70 -9.25 42.85
CA PHE A 15 78.01 -10.46 43.64
C PHE A 15 77.37 -11.72 43.05
N ASN A 16 78.20 -12.72 42.75
CA ASN A 16 77.77 -14.02 42.24
C ASN A 16 78.17 -15.14 43.20
N ALA A 17 77.16 -15.72 43.85
CA ALA A 17 77.34 -16.78 44.85
C ALA A 17 78.09 -18.00 44.32
N SER A 18 77.87 -18.40 43.06
CA SER A 18 78.52 -19.58 42.47
C SER A 18 80.00 -19.34 42.19
N LYS A 19 80.34 -18.15 41.68
CA LYS A 19 81.74 -17.76 41.42
C LYS A 19 82.52 -17.62 42.73
N PHE A 20 81.94 -16.93 43.71
CA PHE A 20 82.54 -16.78 45.04
C PHE A 20 82.75 -18.13 45.73
N SER A 21 81.78 -19.04 45.65
CA SER A 21 81.92 -20.39 46.22
C SER A 21 83.06 -21.18 45.57
N ASN A 22 83.23 -21.06 44.25
CA ASN A 22 84.32 -21.71 43.53
C ASN A 22 85.69 -21.11 43.94
N ASP A 23 85.79 -19.79 43.98
CA ASP A 23 87.01 -19.08 44.36
C ASP A 23 87.40 -19.40 45.82
N LEU A 24 86.42 -19.55 46.72
CA LEU A 24 86.65 -19.95 48.12
C LEU A 24 87.18 -21.38 48.23
N ILE A 25 86.62 -22.32 47.47
CA ILE A 25 87.08 -23.71 47.44
C ILE A 25 88.51 -23.79 46.89
N CYS A 26 88.81 -23.05 45.82
CA CYS A 26 90.15 -22.94 45.26
C CYS A 26 91.14 -22.27 46.22
N ALA A 27 90.70 -21.31 47.03
CA ALA A 27 91.57 -20.61 47.98
C ALA A 27 91.87 -21.41 49.24
N THR A 28 91.03 -22.37 49.63
CA THR A 28 91.24 -23.22 50.83
C THR A 28 91.91 -24.56 50.54
N ASN A 29 92.21 -24.87 49.28
CA ASN A 29 92.81 -26.14 48.87
C ASN A 29 94.07 -25.90 48.02
N GLU A 30 95.10 -26.73 48.18
CA GLU A 30 96.31 -26.68 47.34
C GLU A 30 96.11 -27.52 46.06
N ALA A 31 96.77 -27.15 44.96
CA ALA A 31 96.54 -27.79 43.66
C ALA A 31 97.02 -29.25 43.55
N ASP A 32 97.86 -29.71 44.49
CA ASP A 32 98.56 -31.01 44.45
C ASP A 32 98.00 -32.04 45.45
N THR A 33 96.87 -31.78 46.10
CA THR A 33 96.22 -32.73 47.03
C THR A 33 95.08 -33.52 46.35
N ASP A 34 95.14 -34.85 46.42
CA ASP A 34 94.15 -35.79 45.84
C ASP A 34 92.79 -35.81 46.58
N GLU A 35 92.67 -35.17 47.75
CA GLU A 35 91.43 -35.05 48.52
C GLU A 35 91.01 -33.58 48.68
N LEU A 36 89.76 -33.29 48.34
CA LEU A 36 89.17 -31.94 48.43
C LEU A 36 88.63 -31.66 49.83
N ASP A 37 89.22 -30.70 50.56
CA ASP A 37 88.73 -30.25 51.87
C ASP A 37 87.65 -29.17 51.73
N ILE A 38 86.40 -29.63 51.73
CA ILE A 38 85.21 -28.76 51.78
C ILE A 38 84.95 -28.28 53.22
N GLY A 39 85.46 -28.99 54.23
CA GLY A 39 85.22 -28.71 55.63
C GLY A 39 85.78 -27.35 56.05
N THR A 40 86.97 -27.00 55.57
CA THR A 40 87.61 -25.71 55.86
C THR A 40 86.90 -24.54 55.18
N SER A 41 86.56 -24.67 53.89
CA SER A 41 85.74 -23.70 53.15
C SER A 41 84.38 -23.46 53.81
N MET A 42 83.68 -24.53 54.22
CA MET A 42 82.38 -24.44 54.86
C MET A 42 82.44 -23.81 56.26
N LYS A 43 83.50 -24.07 57.03
CA LYS A 43 83.73 -23.39 58.32
C LYS A 43 83.94 -21.89 58.13
N LYS A 44 84.69 -21.48 57.10
CA LYS A 44 84.91 -20.06 56.79
C LYS A 44 83.62 -19.37 56.37
N LEU A 45 82.85 -19.94 55.42
CA LEU A 45 81.56 -19.39 55.03
C LEU A 45 80.58 -19.28 56.22
N LYS A 46 80.59 -20.25 57.13
CA LYS A 46 79.77 -20.21 58.35
C LYS A 46 80.19 -19.08 59.28
N PHE A 47 81.48 -18.80 59.40
CA PHE A 47 82.00 -17.66 60.15
C PHE A 47 81.56 -16.34 59.51
N ASP A 48 81.64 -16.23 58.19
CA ASP A 48 81.25 -15.04 57.44
C ASP A 48 79.74 -14.76 57.57
N ILE A 49 78.89 -15.80 57.48
CA ILE A 49 77.43 -15.68 57.73
C ILE A 49 77.15 -15.20 59.16
N GLN A 50 77.85 -15.75 60.15
CA GLN A 50 77.68 -15.33 61.54
C GLN A 50 78.11 -13.87 61.74
N GLU A 51 79.15 -13.42 61.04
CA GLU A 51 79.58 -12.02 61.07
C GLU A 51 78.58 -11.12 60.32
N CYS A 52 78.02 -11.55 59.19
CA CYS A 52 76.91 -10.87 58.50
C CYS A 52 75.72 -10.68 59.43
N ASP A 53 75.26 -11.74 60.09
CA ASP A 53 74.14 -11.69 61.02
C ASP A 53 74.45 -10.78 62.20
N LYS A 54 75.67 -10.83 62.72
CA LYS A 54 76.10 -9.98 63.82
C LYS A 54 76.17 -8.51 63.42
N ARG A 55 76.69 -8.19 62.23
CA ARG A 55 76.72 -6.82 61.69
C ARG A 55 75.34 -6.32 61.32
N MET A 56 74.51 -7.13 60.69
CA MET A 56 73.11 -6.78 60.37
C MET A 56 72.33 -6.53 61.66
N THR A 57 72.51 -7.39 62.68
CA THR A 57 71.95 -7.17 64.01
C THR A 57 72.51 -5.90 64.64
N SER A 58 73.80 -5.61 64.50
CA SER A 58 74.42 -4.40 65.03
C SER A 58 73.92 -3.12 64.34
N ILE A 59 73.81 -3.11 63.00
CA ILE A 59 73.28 -2.00 62.21
C ILE A 59 71.80 -1.81 62.51
N ALA A 60 71.02 -2.88 62.55
CA ALA A 60 69.61 -2.84 62.92
C ALA A 60 69.42 -2.38 64.38
N SER A 61 70.30 -2.78 65.31
CA SER A 61 70.25 -2.34 66.71
C SER A 61 70.80 -0.92 66.91
N SER A 62 71.63 -0.41 66.00
CA SER A 62 72.18 0.95 66.08
C SER A 62 71.28 1.97 65.37
N ASN A 63 70.59 1.52 64.31
CA ASN A 63 69.68 2.33 63.48
C ASN A 63 68.23 1.83 63.59
N TYR A 64 67.86 1.27 64.75
CA TYR A 64 66.51 0.79 64.99
C TYR A 64 65.51 1.96 64.91
N GLU A 65 65.91 3.15 65.34
CA GLU A 65 65.02 4.32 65.42
C GLU A 65 64.50 4.76 64.04
N PRO A 66 65.32 4.95 62.98
CA PRO A 66 64.82 5.17 61.63
C PRO A 66 63.95 4.04 61.06
N LEU A 67 64.33 2.77 61.28
CA LEU A 67 63.58 1.62 60.77
C LEU A 67 62.20 1.51 61.42
N VAL A 68 62.14 1.71 62.74
CA VAL A 68 60.90 1.78 63.52
C VAL A 68 60.09 3.00 63.10
N ALA A 69 60.72 4.15 62.83
CA ALA A 69 60.04 5.35 62.32
C ALA A 69 59.39 5.10 60.94
N ILE A 70 60.07 4.43 60.01
CA ILE A 70 59.50 4.11 58.69
C ILE A 70 58.36 3.10 58.83
N CYS A 71 58.58 1.99 59.53
CA CYS A 71 57.55 0.98 59.75
C CYS A 71 56.34 1.53 60.51
N SER A 72 56.56 2.44 61.46
CA SER A 72 55.47 3.10 62.20
C SER A 72 54.71 4.12 61.37
N GLN A 73 55.26 4.63 60.25
CA GLN A 73 54.56 5.55 59.34
C GLN A 73 53.73 4.85 58.26
N VAL A 74 54.02 3.58 57.94
CA VAL A 74 53.28 2.83 56.92
C VAL A 74 51.81 2.63 57.32
N GLY A 75 51.55 2.26 58.59
CA GLY A 75 50.18 2.13 59.12
C GLY A 75 49.38 3.43 59.00
N PRO A 76 49.83 4.53 59.63
CA PRO A 76 49.19 5.84 59.55
C PRO A 76 49.00 6.36 58.13
N THR A 77 49.95 6.12 57.22
CA THR A 77 49.82 6.56 55.82
C THR A 77 48.73 5.77 55.09
N LYS A 78 48.64 4.46 55.33
CA LYS A 78 47.57 3.62 54.79
C LYS A 78 46.22 3.97 55.39
N ASP A 79 46.18 4.24 56.69
CA ASP A 79 44.98 4.64 57.40
C ASP A 79 44.51 6.01 56.91
N TYR A 80 45.41 6.99 56.77
CA TYR A 80 45.11 8.30 56.19
C TYR A 80 44.62 8.22 54.74
N ALA A 81 45.27 7.39 53.91
CA ALA A 81 44.82 7.17 52.54
C ALA A 81 43.43 6.53 52.50
N ASN A 82 43.16 5.55 53.38
CA ASN A 82 41.83 4.96 53.52
C ASN A 82 40.81 5.98 54.04
N GLU A 83 41.11 6.75 55.09
CA GLU A 83 40.20 7.75 55.66
C GLU A 83 39.90 8.88 54.68
N THR A 84 40.85 9.23 53.80
CA THR A 84 40.69 10.35 52.86
C THR A 84 40.08 9.92 51.53
N LEU A 85 40.63 8.87 50.90
CA LEU A 85 40.16 8.43 49.58
C LEU A 85 38.93 7.55 49.66
N LYS A 86 38.83 6.63 50.63
CA LYS A 86 37.74 5.64 50.65
C LYS A 86 36.37 6.32 50.74
N PRO A 87 36.13 7.33 51.59
CA PRO A 87 34.84 8.02 51.59
C PRO A 87 34.53 8.73 50.27
N SER A 88 35.54 9.26 49.59
CA SER A 88 35.37 9.95 48.30
C SER A 88 35.01 8.95 47.19
N VAL A 89 35.68 7.80 47.16
CA VAL A 89 35.37 6.69 46.24
C VAL A 89 33.99 6.10 46.54
N ASP A 90 33.68 5.83 47.79
CA ASP A 90 32.39 5.27 48.21
C ASP A 90 31.24 6.23 47.88
N ARG A 91 31.45 7.55 48.02
CA ARG A 91 30.49 8.57 47.57
C ARG A 91 30.28 8.54 46.06
N LEU A 92 31.34 8.39 45.27
CA LEU A 92 31.26 8.31 43.81
C LEU A 92 30.49 7.05 43.37
N VAL A 93 30.84 5.89 43.95
CA VAL A 93 30.15 4.62 43.70
C VAL A 93 28.67 4.75 44.07
N SER A 94 28.38 5.29 45.25
CA SER A 94 26.99 5.52 45.69
C SER A 94 26.23 6.48 44.77
N ALA A 95 26.88 7.53 44.25
CA ALA A 95 26.26 8.44 43.30
C ALA A 95 25.99 7.76 41.94
N PHE A 96 26.92 6.92 41.48
CA PHE A 96 26.74 6.14 40.26
C PHE A 96 25.63 5.11 40.41
N ASP A 97 25.57 4.39 41.52
CA ASP A 97 24.52 3.43 41.83
C ASP A 97 23.14 4.11 41.91
N LYS A 98 23.08 5.34 42.45
CA LYS A 98 21.85 6.15 42.43
C LYS A 98 21.44 6.55 41.02
N ILE A 99 22.38 6.90 40.13
CA ILE A 99 22.07 7.22 38.73
C ILE A 99 21.60 5.97 37.99
N LYS A 100 22.30 4.85 38.17
CA LYS A 100 21.95 3.57 37.54
C LYS A 100 20.56 3.11 37.98
N SER A 101 20.28 3.10 39.27
CA SER A 101 18.98 2.68 39.80
C SER A 101 17.87 3.72 39.55
N GLY A 102 18.17 5.01 39.64
CA GLY A 102 17.17 6.08 39.53
C GLY A 102 16.85 6.53 38.11
N ILE A 103 17.74 6.30 37.14
CA ILE A 103 17.58 6.82 35.77
C ILE A 103 17.69 5.70 34.74
N LEU A 104 18.76 4.88 34.79
CA LEU A 104 19.00 3.89 33.74
C LEU A 104 17.95 2.77 33.75
N VAL A 105 17.70 2.17 34.92
CA VAL A 105 16.72 1.07 35.04
C VAL A 105 15.30 1.54 34.65
N PRO A 106 14.77 2.67 35.17
CA PRO A 106 13.45 3.17 34.74
C PRO A 106 13.40 3.52 33.24
N TYR A 107 14.50 3.98 32.66
CA TYR A 107 14.57 4.25 31.21
C TYR A 107 14.47 2.97 30.38
N GLU A 108 15.18 1.91 30.77
CA GLU A 108 15.13 0.61 30.10
C GLU A 108 13.71 0.00 30.20
N GLU A 109 13.10 0.04 31.39
CA GLU A 109 11.71 -0.39 31.60
C GLU A 109 10.71 0.43 30.75
N ALA A 110 10.93 1.73 30.62
CA ALA A 110 10.12 2.60 29.77
C ALA A 110 10.30 2.28 28.27
N LEU A 111 11.51 1.91 27.84
CA LEU A 111 11.78 1.49 26.46
C LEU A 111 11.05 0.18 26.14
N GLU A 112 11.08 -0.79 27.05
CA GLU A 112 10.34 -2.04 26.93
C GLU A 112 8.83 -1.79 26.85
N SER A 113 8.30 -0.97 27.77
CA SER A 113 6.89 -0.57 27.77
C SER A 113 6.47 0.14 26.48
N LYS A 114 7.34 1.00 25.93
CA LYS A 114 7.11 1.66 24.63
C LYS A 114 7.03 0.64 23.49
N GLN A 115 7.90 -0.37 23.47
CA GLN A 115 7.86 -1.42 22.46
C GLN A 115 6.59 -2.26 22.58
N ALA A 116 6.19 -2.63 23.81
CA ALA A 116 4.94 -3.32 24.07
C ALA A 116 3.73 -2.50 23.57
N LEU A 117 3.72 -1.19 23.85
CA LEU A 117 2.65 -0.29 23.41
C LEU A 117 2.61 -0.16 21.88
N LYS A 118 3.77 -0.07 21.20
CA LYS A 118 3.84 -0.08 19.73
C LYS A 118 3.23 -1.35 19.14
N ARG A 119 3.62 -2.53 19.65
CA ARG A 119 3.09 -3.82 19.21
C ARG A 119 1.58 -3.93 19.44
N LEU A 120 1.10 -3.47 20.60
CA LEU A 120 -0.32 -3.45 20.94
C LEU A 120 -1.08 -2.54 19.97
N HIS A 121 -0.58 -1.32 19.74
CA HIS A 121 -1.20 -0.37 18.82
C HIS A 121 -1.29 -0.94 17.39
N SER A 122 -0.21 -1.49 16.86
CA SER A 122 -0.21 -2.12 15.53
C SER A 122 -1.20 -3.29 15.44
N THR A 123 -1.25 -4.15 16.47
CA THR A 123 -2.19 -5.28 16.54
C THR A 123 -3.65 -4.79 16.56
N LEU A 124 -3.92 -3.74 17.34
CA LEU A 124 -5.26 -3.22 17.52
C LEU A 124 -5.75 -2.42 16.31
N ASP A 125 -4.85 -1.73 15.59
CA ASP A 125 -5.15 -1.13 14.30
C ASP A 125 -5.50 -2.20 13.25
N LEU A 126 -4.68 -3.24 13.14
CA LEU A 126 -4.94 -4.37 12.24
C LEU A 126 -6.29 -5.04 12.56
N LEU A 127 -6.59 -5.23 13.84
CA LEU A 127 -7.86 -5.80 14.29
C LEU A 127 -9.04 -4.90 13.89
N ARG A 128 -8.97 -3.59 14.15
CA ARG A 128 -10.03 -2.63 13.78
C ARG A 128 -10.30 -2.62 12.29
N ARG A 129 -9.25 -2.58 11.46
CA ARG A 129 -9.39 -2.59 10.00
C ARG A 129 -9.97 -3.91 9.49
N THR A 130 -9.56 -5.03 10.09
CA THR A 130 -10.11 -6.36 9.77
C THR A 130 -11.57 -6.45 10.20
N SER A 131 -11.94 -5.92 11.36
CA SER A 131 -13.34 -5.85 11.81
C SER A 131 -14.20 -4.98 10.89
N TYR A 132 -13.67 -3.84 10.43
CA TYR A 132 -14.34 -3.00 9.43
C TYR A 132 -14.58 -3.76 8.13
N PHE A 133 -13.58 -4.49 7.64
CA PHE A 133 -13.72 -5.36 6.47
C PHE A 133 -14.80 -6.44 6.67
N LEU A 134 -14.81 -7.12 7.83
CA LEU A 134 -15.85 -8.12 8.15
C LEU A 134 -17.25 -7.51 8.17
N PHE A 135 -17.39 -6.29 8.73
CA PHE A 135 -18.65 -5.57 8.75
C PHE A 135 -19.13 -5.20 7.33
N LEU A 136 -18.21 -4.84 6.42
CA LEU A 136 -18.55 -4.62 5.01
C LEU A 136 -19.05 -5.90 4.33
N ILE A 137 -18.40 -7.05 4.57
CA ILE A 137 -18.86 -8.34 4.04
C ILE A 137 -20.22 -8.71 4.61
N GLN A 138 -20.44 -8.54 5.91
CA GLN A 138 -21.72 -8.85 6.51
C GLN A 138 -22.85 -8.02 5.88
N GLN A 139 -22.67 -6.70 5.75
CA GLN A 139 -23.64 -5.85 5.07
C GLN A 139 -23.87 -6.25 3.61
N PHE A 140 -22.80 -6.71 2.94
CA PHE A 140 -22.87 -7.21 1.58
C PHE A 140 -23.73 -8.47 1.47
N ASP A 141 -23.56 -9.41 2.38
CA ASP A 141 -24.33 -10.66 2.41
C ASP A 141 -25.80 -10.40 2.78
N GLU A 142 -26.08 -9.52 3.75
CA GLU A 142 -27.43 -9.11 4.12
C GLU A 142 -28.21 -8.54 2.93
N LEU A 143 -27.60 -7.60 2.19
CA LEU A 143 -28.24 -6.98 1.01
C LEU A 143 -28.39 -7.93 -0.18
N ASN A 144 -27.62 -9.02 -0.23
CA ASN A 144 -27.77 -10.04 -1.27
C ASN A 144 -28.87 -11.07 -0.96
N GLN A 145 -29.26 -11.22 0.31
CA GLN A 145 -30.29 -12.16 0.74
C GLN A 145 -31.70 -11.56 0.68
N ASP A 146 -31.85 -10.25 0.90
CA ASP A 146 -33.15 -9.59 0.90
C ASP A 146 -33.78 -9.47 -0.49
N GLY A 147 -35.09 -9.78 -0.57
CA GLY A 147 -35.86 -9.80 -1.81
C GLY A 147 -36.09 -8.43 -2.46
N ASP A 148 -35.97 -7.34 -1.70
CA ASP A 148 -35.97 -5.95 -2.21
C ASP A 148 -34.53 -5.42 -2.27
N ARG A 149 -33.82 -5.87 -3.30
CA ARG A 149 -32.39 -5.58 -3.45
C ARG A 149 -32.16 -4.11 -3.78
N ASP A 150 -31.62 -3.35 -2.82
CA ASP A 150 -31.13 -1.99 -3.05
C ASP A 150 -29.81 -2.02 -3.86
N ASP A 151 -29.96 -2.03 -5.18
CA ASP A 151 -28.87 -2.06 -6.15
C ASP A 151 -27.87 -0.90 -5.98
N VAL A 152 -28.35 0.27 -5.56
CA VAL A 152 -27.53 1.48 -5.41
C VAL A 152 -26.65 1.36 -4.16
N ARG A 153 -27.22 0.91 -3.05
CA ARG A 153 -26.45 0.66 -1.82
C ARG A 153 -25.43 -0.45 -2.03
N LEU A 154 -25.80 -1.52 -2.73
CA LEU A 154 -24.89 -2.61 -3.05
C LEU A 154 -23.72 -2.15 -3.94
N ALA A 155 -23.98 -1.30 -4.95
CA ALA A 155 -22.93 -0.69 -5.76
C ALA A 155 -21.96 0.17 -4.93
N LYS A 156 -22.47 0.95 -3.95
CA LYS A 156 -21.62 1.73 -3.03
C LYS A 156 -20.74 0.84 -2.16
N LEU A 157 -21.26 -0.29 -1.66
CA LEU A 157 -20.46 -1.25 -0.89
C LEU A 157 -19.35 -1.90 -1.74
N TYR A 158 -19.67 -2.28 -2.99
CA TYR A 158 -18.65 -2.76 -3.92
C TYR A 158 -17.54 -1.72 -4.15
N LEU A 159 -17.90 -0.43 -4.25
CA LEU A 159 -16.95 0.65 -4.39
C LEU A 159 -16.08 0.83 -3.14
N GLN A 160 -16.68 0.85 -1.95
CA GLN A 160 -15.96 0.95 -0.68
C GLN A 160 -14.97 -0.20 -0.48
N LEU A 161 -15.39 -1.42 -0.79
CA LEU A 161 -14.52 -2.59 -0.70
C LEU A 161 -13.40 -2.56 -1.75
N GLY A 162 -13.69 -2.06 -2.96
CA GLY A 162 -12.68 -1.79 -3.98
C GLY A 162 -11.64 -0.78 -3.52
N GLN A 163 -12.09 0.35 -2.96
CA GLN A 163 -11.22 1.39 -2.41
C GLN A 163 -10.36 0.86 -1.26
N LEU A 164 -10.89 -0.01 -0.40
CA LEU A 164 -10.09 -0.67 0.65
C LEU A 164 -8.92 -1.44 0.03
N TYR A 165 -9.18 -2.25 -0.98
CA TYR A 165 -8.14 -3.02 -1.67
C TYR A 165 -7.15 -2.15 -2.45
N GLU A 166 -7.59 -1.05 -3.05
CA GLU A 166 -6.72 -0.10 -3.77
C GLU A 166 -5.83 0.68 -2.79
N ASN A 167 -6.41 1.24 -1.74
CA ASN A 167 -5.68 1.95 -0.69
C ASN A 167 -4.63 1.06 -0.04
N GLU A 168 -4.95 -0.19 0.30
CA GLU A 168 -3.97 -1.08 0.93
C GLU A 168 -2.81 -1.48 -0.02
N LYS A 169 -3.03 -1.46 -1.35
CA LYS A 169 -1.94 -1.64 -2.33
C LYS A 169 -1.02 -0.42 -2.41
N GLU A 170 -1.57 0.78 -2.34
CA GLU A 170 -0.80 2.03 -2.42
C GLU A 170 -0.07 2.35 -1.09
N TYR A 171 -0.74 2.18 0.04
CA TYR A 171 -0.22 2.51 1.37
C TYR A 171 0.60 1.38 2.01
N GLY A 172 0.37 0.12 1.62
CA GLY A 172 1.03 -1.04 2.22
C GLY A 172 2.56 -1.08 2.05
N GLY A 173 3.13 -0.25 1.17
CA GLY A 173 4.58 -0.13 0.96
C GLY A 173 5.27 0.96 1.80
N ASN A 174 4.54 1.95 2.32
CA ASN A 174 5.11 3.17 2.92
C ASN A 174 4.71 3.41 4.39
N SER A 175 3.82 2.61 4.97
CA SER A 175 3.40 2.79 6.37
C SER A 175 4.19 1.94 7.36
N GLU A 176 4.58 2.50 8.50
CA GLU A 176 5.12 1.74 9.64
C GLU A 176 4.11 0.71 10.20
N MET A 177 2.84 0.80 9.80
CA MET A 177 1.76 -0.08 10.22
C MET A 177 1.59 -1.29 9.27
N PRO A 178 1.28 -2.47 9.82
CA PRO A 178 1.03 -3.66 9.02
C PRO A 178 -0.23 -3.51 8.17
N SER A 179 -0.12 -3.85 6.88
CA SER A 179 -1.25 -3.85 5.95
C SER A 179 -2.30 -4.90 6.32
N VAL A 180 -3.57 -4.58 6.08
CA VAL A 180 -4.71 -5.49 6.25
C VAL A 180 -4.60 -6.70 5.31
N LEU A 181 -3.91 -6.55 4.18
CA LEU A 181 -3.64 -7.64 3.23
C LEU A 181 -2.74 -8.74 3.80
N SER A 182 -2.06 -8.49 4.93
CA SER A 182 -1.34 -9.53 5.67
C SER A 182 -2.28 -10.59 6.23
N VAL A 183 -3.56 -10.25 6.47
CA VAL A 183 -4.57 -11.17 6.97
C VAL A 183 -5.06 -12.06 5.83
N LYS A 184 -4.82 -13.37 5.95
CA LYS A 184 -5.19 -14.37 4.94
C LYS A 184 -6.65 -14.27 4.51
N LEU A 185 -7.58 -14.10 5.45
CA LEU A 185 -9.01 -13.96 5.16
C LEU A 185 -9.31 -12.81 4.19
N VAL A 186 -8.71 -11.64 4.42
CA VAL A 186 -8.93 -10.44 3.61
C VAL A 186 -8.35 -10.61 2.21
N ARG A 187 -7.14 -11.18 2.15
CA ARG A 187 -6.45 -11.45 0.88
C ARG A 187 -7.21 -12.48 0.03
N ASP A 188 -7.61 -13.60 0.64
CA ASP A 188 -8.23 -14.71 -0.09
C ASP A 188 -9.64 -14.34 -0.59
N TYR A 189 -10.35 -13.42 0.10
CA TYR A 189 -11.67 -12.93 -0.35
C TYR A 189 -11.60 -12.03 -1.59
N GLN A 190 -10.44 -11.47 -1.93
CA GLN A 190 -10.31 -10.51 -3.04
C GLN A 190 -10.78 -11.10 -4.38
N SER A 191 -10.46 -12.38 -4.64
CA SER A 191 -10.86 -13.06 -5.88
C SER A 191 -12.38 -13.24 -5.97
N THR A 192 -13.01 -13.64 -4.85
CA THR A 192 -14.46 -13.77 -4.71
C THR A 192 -15.16 -12.42 -4.93
N PHE A 193 -14.66 -11.36 -4.29
CA PHE A 193 -15.15 -9.99 -4.48
C PHE A 193 -15.11 -9.55 -5.95
N LEU A 194 -13.97 -9.72 -6.62
CA LEU A 194 -13.81 -9.31 -8.02
C LEU A 194 -14.77 -10.06 -8.94
N THR A 195 -14.92 -11.37 -8.73
CA THR A 195 -15.84 -12.22 -9.50
C THR A 195 -17.29 -11.79 -9.26
N SER A 196 -17.67 -11.57 -8.00
CA SER A 196 -19.02 -11.14 -7.62
C SER A 196 -19.37 -9.77 -8.23
N ARG A 197 -18.43 -8.81 -8.19
CA ARG A 197 -18.59 -7.49 -8.81
C ARG A 197 -18.84 -7.58 -10.31
N LEU A 198 -18.06 -8.41 -11.03
CA LEU A 198 -18.26 -8.61 -12.47
C LEU A 198 -19.62 -9.24 -12.79
N ASN A 199 -20.04 -10.22 -11.99
CA ASN A 199 -21.35 -10.86 -12.12
C ASN A 199 -22.50 -9.89 -11.83
N PHE A 200 -22.33 -9.00 -10.84
CA PHE A 200 -23.31 -7.97 -10.55
C PHE A 200 -23.45 -6.98 -11.71
N ILE A 201 -22.33 -6.51 -12.27
CA ILE A 201 -22.32 -5.61 -13.43
C ILE A 201 -23.02 -6.27 -14.63
N SER A 202 -22.68 -7.51 -14.97
CA SER A 202 -23.29 -8.21 -16.11
C SER A 202 -24.79 -8.45 -15.90
N LYS A 203 -25.20 -8.79 -14.67
CA LYS A 203 -26.61 -8.92 -14.30
C LYS A 203 -27.37 -7.61 -14.45
N CYS A 204 -26.79 -6.48 -14.01
CA CYS A 204 -27.38 -5.16 -14.19
C CYS A 204 -27.53 -4.82 -15.68
N GLN A 205 -26.49 -5.02 -16.50
CA GLN A 205 -26.54 -4.75 -17.94
C GLN A 205 -27.62 -5.58 -18.66
N SER A 206 -27.68 -6.88 -18.37
CA SER A 206 -28.68 -7.79 -18.95
C SER A 206 -30.10 -7.36 -18.58
N LYS A 207 -30.33 -7.06 -17.30
CA LYS A 207 -31.66 -6.68 -16.79
C LYS A 207 -32.10 -5.30 -17.28
N ILE A 208 -31.18 -4.33 -17.40
CA ILE A 208 -31.45 -3.03 -18.02
C ILE A 208 -31.88 -3.21 -19.47
N SER A 209 -31.16 -4.05 -20.22
CA SER A 209 -31.51 -4.38 -21.61
C SER A 209 -32.89 -5.07 -21.69
N GLU A 210 -33.20 -6.00 -20.79
CA GLU A 210 -34.51 -6.64 -20.68
C GLU A 210 -35.62 -5.61 -20.38
N ASP A 211 -35.40 -4.73 -19.40
CA ASP A 211 -36.36 -3.71 -18.98
C ASP A 211 -36.64 -2.68 -20.10
N PHE A 212 -35.64 -2.35 -20.94
CA PHE A 212 -35.85 -1.51 -22.13
C PHE A 212 -36.63 -2.21 -23.24
N ASN A 213 -36.64 -3.55 -23.28
CA ASN A 213 -37.29 -4.31 -24.33
C ASN A 213 -38.80 -4.44 -24.13
N HIS A 214 -39.28 -4.40 -22.89
CA HIS A 214 -40.70 -4.55 -22.58
C HIS A 214 -41.36 -3.20 -22.31
N GLN A 215 -42.49 -2.93 -22.98
CA GLN A 215 -43.19 -1.64 -22.86
C GLN A 215 -43.74 -1.36 -21.46
N SER A 216 -44.02 -2.40 -20.67
CA SER A 216 -44.52 -2.29 -19.30
C SER A 216 -43.42 -1.90 -18.31
N THR A 217 -42.19 -2.35 -18.53
CA THR A 217 -41.03 -2.09 -17.66
C THR A 217 -40.28 -0.83 -18.08
N PHE A 218 -40.37 -0.43 -19.35
CA PHE A 218 -39.80 0.82 -19.87
C PHE A 218 -40.62 2.04 -19.46
N THR A 219 -40.61 2.32 -18.16
CA THR A 219 -41.35 3.42 -17.54
C THR A 219 -40.53 4.05 -16.43
N TYR A 220 -40.69 5.36 -16.21
CA TYR A 220 -39.98 6.08 -15.14
C TYR A 220 -40.44 5.64 -13.73
N THR A 221 -41.59 4.98 -13.63
CA THR A 221 -42.11 4.40 -12.39
C THR A 221 -41.40 3.11 -11.99
N ASN A 222 -40.66 2.48 -12.90
CA ASN A 222 -39.85 1.31 -12.59
C ASN A 222 -38.59 1.71 -11.81
N LYS A 223 -38.73 1.75 -10.48
CA LYS A 223 -37.63 2.06 -9.56
C LYS A 223 -36.43 1.12 -9.76
N GLY A 224 -36.68 -0.15 -10.10
CA GLY A 224 -35.64 -1.15 -10.36
C GLY A 224 -34.79 -0.82 -11.58
N LEU A 225 -35.39 -0.31 -12.67
CA LEU A 225 -34.63 0.15 -13.83
C LEU A 225 -33.74 1.35 -13.46
N THR A 226 -34.32 2.35 -12.81
CA THR A 226 -33.57 3.56 -12.42
C THR A 226 -32.46 3.27 -11.42
N SER A 227 -32.69 2.36 -10.46
CA SER A 227 -31.70 1.97 -9.45
C SER A 227 -30.56 1.16 -10.08
N ARG A 228 -30.83 0.28 -11.05
CA ARG A 228 -29.79 -0.48 -11.77
C ARG A 228 -28.92 0.42 -12.65
N ILE A 229 -29.52 1.41 -13.33
CA ILE A 229 -28.76 2.39 -14.11
C ILE A 229 -27.87 3.21 -13.16
N ALA A 230 -28.41 3.67 -12.04
CA ALA A 230 -27.65 4.37 -11.00
C ALA A 230 -26.50 3.51 -10.44
N ALA A 231 -26.78 2.26 -10.09
CA ALA A 231 -25.80 1.31 -9.56
C ALA A 231 -24.67 1.04 -10.57
N LEU A 232 -25.02 0.85 -11.85
CA LEU A 232 -24.05 0.64 -12.91
C LEU A 232 -23.20 1.90 -13.13
N TYR A 233 -23.80 3.09 -13.06
CA TYR A 233 -23.08 4.36 -13.19
C TYR A 233 -22.06 4.58 -12.06
N ILE A 234 -22.44 4.24 -10.81
CA ILE A 234 -21.54 4.30 -9.64
C ILE A 234 -20.33 3.36 -9.81
N LEU A 235 -20.53 2.18 -10.41
CA LEU A 235 -19.46 1.18 -10.57
C LEU A 235 -18.60 1.38 -11.82
N ASP A 236 -19.23 1.78 -12.94
CA ASP A 236 -18.62 1.95 -14.26
C ASP A 236 -19.52 2.83 -15.14
N SER A 237 -19.21 4.12 -15.19
CA SER A 237 -19.96 5.12 -15.96
C SER A 237 -20.03 4.79 -17.46
N LYS A 238 -18.95 4.27 -18.05
CA LYS A 238 -18.90 3.91 -19.47
C LYS A 238 -19.86 2.76 -19.77
N LYS A 239 -19.90 1.74 -18.90
CA LYS A 239 -20.85 0.63 -19.07
C LYS A 239 -22.28 1.09 -18.94
N ALA A 240 -22.58 1.99 -18.00
CA ALA A 240 -23.92 2.56 -17.86
C ALA A 240 -24.36 3.30 -19.13
N PHE A 241 -23.49 4.13 -19.70
CA PHE A 241 -23.75 4.84 -20.94
C PHE A 241 -23.98 3.87 -22.11
N SER A 242 -23.08 2.89 -22.26
CA SER A 242 -23.20 1.88 -23.33
C SER A 242 -24.49 1.06 -23.22
N SER A 243 -24.96 0.75 -22.00
CA SER A 243 -26.21 0.01 -21.79
C SER A 243 -27.45 0.81 -22.20
N VAL A 244 -27.46 2.13 -22.00
CA VAL A 244 -28.55 2.99 -22.50
C VAL A 244 -28.46 3.15 -24.02
N GLU A 245 -27.27 3.35 -24.56
CA GLU A 245 -27.05 3.48 -26.01
C GLU A 245 -27.40 2.21 -26.78
N SER A 246 -26.90 1.05 -26.36
CA SER A 246 -27.16 -0.22 -27.05
C SER A 246 -28.56 -0.75 -26.76
N GLY A 247 -29.04 -0.63 -25.51
CA GLY A 247 -30.30 -1.20 -25.05
C GLY A 247 -31.52 -0.42 -25.53
N ALA A 248 -31.45 0.92 -25.52
CA ALA A 248 -32.57 1.78 -25.89
C ALA A 248 -32.39 2.39 -27.29
N PHE A 249 -31.34 3.18 -27.51
CA PHE A 249 -31.16 3.97 -28.73
C PHE A 249 -30.95 3.10 -29.98
N SER A 250 -29.90 2.29 -29.99
CA SER A 250 -29.49 1.51 -31.17
C SER A 250 -30.63 0.60 -31.66
N ARG A 251 -31.36 0.00 -30.73
CA ARG A 251 -32.52 -0.84 -31.03
C ARG A 251 -33.65 -0.04 -31.66
N GLN A 252 -34.08 1.06 -31.03
CA GLN A 252 -35.18 1.86 -31.55
C GLN A 252 -34.83 2.51 -32.89
N VAL A 253 -33.59 2.98 -33.07
CA VAL A 253 -33.08 3.47 -34.35
C VAL A 253 -33.14 2.37 -35.40
N SER A 254 -32.73 1.14 -35.08
CA SER A 254 -32.79 0.01 -36.02
C SER A 254 -34.21 -0.33 -36.44
N ILE A 255 -35.20 -0.24 -35.54
CA ILE A 255 -36.62 -0.50 -35.85
C ILE A 255 -37.14 0.57 -36.81
N SER A 256 -36.96 1.85 -36.45
CA SER A 256 -37.37 3.00 -37.28
C SER A 256 -36.69 2.98 -38.65
N LEU A 257 -35.38 2.70 -38.69
CA LEU A 257 -34.62 2.56 -39.93
C LEU A 257 -35.14 1.42 -40.80
N GLY A 258 -35.52 0.29 -40.21
CA GLY A 258 -36.11 -0.84 -40.92
C GLY A 258 -37.48 -0.53 -41.53
N LEU A 259 -38.28 0.33 -40.89
CA LEU A 259 -39.56 0.82 -41.43
C LEU A 259 -39.32 1.78 -42.59
N LEU A 260 -38.44 2.78 -42.41
CA LEU A 260 -38.08 3.74 -43.46
C LEU A 260 -37.41 3.06 -44.66
N THR A 261 -36.55 2.07 -44.44
CA THR A 261 -35.90 1.33 -45.54
C THR A 261 -36.91 0.49 -46.33
N ARG A 262 -37.94 -0.06 -45.67
CA ARG A 262 -39.04 -0.75 -46.34
C ARG A 262 -39.94 0.21 -47.12
N SER A 263 -40.16 1.42 -46.61
CA SER A 263 -40.95 2.44 -47.33
C SER A 263 -40.27 2.91 -48.63
N LEU A 264 -38.93 2.85 -48.72
CA LEU A 264 -38.22 3.10 -49.98
C LEU A 264 -38.58 2.11 -51.10
N GLN A 265 -39.01 0.89 -50.75
CA GLN A 265 -39.45 -0.11 -51.73
C GLN A 265 -40.89 0.15 -52.21
N SER A 266 -41.68 0.90 -51.44
CA SER A 266 -43.05 1.32 -51.76
C SER A 266 -43.25 2.82 -51.47
N PRO A 267 -42.74 3.71 -52.35
CA PRO A 267 -42.73 5.16 -52.10
C PRO A 267 -44.11 5.78 -51.85
N ARG A 268 -45.19 5.14 -52.34
CA ARG A 268 -46.58 5.59 -52.16
C ARG A 268 -47.02 5.61 -50.69
N ASN A 269 -46.45 4.73 -49.86
CA ASN A 269 -46.78 4.64 -48.44
C ASN A 269 -45.76 5.38 -47.56
N PHE A 270 -44.81 6.10 -48.16
CA PHE A 270 -43.73 6.75 -47.44
C PHE A 270 -44.25 7.73 -46.39
N THR A 271 -45.20 8.60 -46.74
CA THR A 271 -45.76 9.60 -45.81
C THR A 271 -46.39 8.96 -44.58
N THR A 272 -47.17 7.89 -44.76
CA THR A 272 -47.81 7.19 -43.64
C THR A 272 -46.78 6.55 -42.72
N ILE A 273 -45.76 5.90 -43.28
CA ILE A 273 -44.68 5.26 -42.51
C ILE A 273 -43.80 6.31 -41.83
N ALA A 274 -43.54 7.44 -42.48
CA ALA A 274 -42.79 8.55 -41.89
C ALA A 274 -43.52 9.11 -40.66
N ASN A 275 -44.83 9.33 -40.76
CA ASN A 275 -45.65 9.78 -39.61
C ASN A 275 -45.62 8.77 -38.47
N GLU A 276 -45.79 7.48 -38.77
CA GLU A 276 -45.73 6.41 -37.75
C GLU A 276 -44.36 6.38 -37.04
N VAL A 277 -43.26 6.51 -37.81
CA VAL A 277 -41.90 6.56 -37.27
C VAL A 277 -41.72 7.80 -36.40
N PHE A 278 -42.22 8.96 -36.82
CA PHE A 278 -42.13 10.20 -36.05
C PHE A 278 -42.87 10.09 -34.71
N ASP A 279 -44.14 9.68 -34.72
CA ASP A 279 -44.97 9.56 -33.52
C ASP A 279 -44.40 8.53 -32.52
N THR A 280 -43.93 7.39 -33.04
CA THR A 280 -43.30 6.34 -32.22
C THR A 280 -41.99 6.83 -31.61
N SER A 281 -41.16 7.54 -32.39
CA SER A 281 -39.87 8.06 -31.93
C SER A 281 -40.04 9.18 -30.90
N LYS A 282 -41.01 10.08 -31.09
CA LYS A 282 -41.35 11.14 -30.14
C LYS A 282 -41.80 10.54 -28.80
N THR A 283 -42.73 9.60 -28.83
CA THR A 283 -43.21 8.91 -27.61
C THR A 283 -42.09 8.17 -26.89
N PHE A 284 -41.19 7.52 -27.64
CA PHE A 284 -40.02 6.85 -27.09
C PHE A 284 -39.05 7.83 -26.41
N LEU A 285 -38.71 8.94 -27.08
CA LEU A 285 -37.78 9.96 -26.55
C LEU A 285 -38.32 10.63 -25.29
N GLU A 286 -39.63 10.93 -25.25
CA GLU A 286 -40.28 11.46 -24.04
C GLU A 286 -40.20 10.47 -22.87
N LYS A 287 -40.47 9.18 -23.12
CA LYS A 287 -40.35 8.14 -22.08
C LYS A 287 -38.91 7.97 -21.62
N LEU A 288 -37.96 7.92 -22.55
CA LEU A 288 -36.54 7.75 -22.23
C LEU A 288 -36.02 8.93 -21.41
N THR A 289 -36.36 10.17 -21.81
CA THR A 289 -35.97 11.37 -21.08
C THR A 289 -36.48 11.33 -19.64
N LYS A 290 -37.73 10.91 -19.42
CA LYS A 290 -38.30 10.74 -18.06
C LYS A 290 -37.60 9.64 -17.26
N VAL A 291 -37.27 8.51 -17.88
CA VAL A 291 -36.53 7.41 -17.22
C VAL A 291 -35.14 7.88 -16.81
N VAL A 292 -34.41 8.53 -17.72
CA VAL A 292 -33.05 8.99 -17.50
C VAL A 292 -33.01 10.12 -16.45
N ALA A 293 -33.96 11.05 -16.49
CA ALA A 293 -34.09 12.10 -15.48
C ALA A 293 -34.49 11.56 -14.09
N ALA A 294 -35.14 10.40 -14.02
CA ALA A 294 -35.48 9.75 -12.75
C ALA A 294 -34.29 9.03 -12.10
N VAL A 295 -33.15 8.87 -12.80
CA VAL A 295 -31.93 8.27 -12.25
C VAL A 295 -31.25 9.26 -11.30
N ARG A 296 -31.32 8.97 -10.00
CA ARG A 296 -30.74 9.83 -8.95
C ARG A 296 -29.29 9.42 -8.64
N VAL A 297 -28.34 10.11 -9.26
CA VAL A 297 -26.89 9.94 -9.04
C VAL A 297 -26.15 11.27 -9.15
N GLU A 298 -25.00 11.36 -8.47
CA GLU A 298 -24.07 12.49 -8.56
C GLU A 298 -22.73 12.03 -9.17
N PRO A 299 -22.17 12.77 -10.15
CA PRO A 299 -22.79 13.88 -10.88
C PRO A 299 -24.00 13.41 -11.71
N GLU A 300 -24.83 14.36 -12.16
CA GLU A 300 -26.08 14.07 -12.87
C GLU A 300 -25.82 13.16 -14.09
N PHE A 301 -26.59 12.06 -14.18
CA PHE A 301 -26.40 11.05 -15.22
C PHE A 301 -26.59 11.64 -16.63
N LEU A 302 -27.68 12.38 -16.86
CA LEU A 302 -28.04 12.88 -18.19
C LEU A 302 -26.96 13.82 -18.75
N GLY A 303 -26.52 14.80 -17.96
CA GLY A 303 -25.47 15.73 -18.34
C GLY A 303 -24.15 15.01 -18.63
N SER A 304 -23.79 14.04 -17.78
CA SER A 304 -22.58 13.23 -17.98
C SER A 304 -22.64 12.38 -19.25
N PHE A 305 -23.81 11.79 -19.54
CA PHE A 305 -24.05 10.99 -20.74
C PHE A 305 -23.95 11.85 -22.00
N LEU A 306 -24.65 12.98 -22.05
CA LEU A 306 -24.65 13.88 -23.21
C LEU A 306 -23.25 14.46 -23.49
N THR A 307 -22.50 14.80 -22.44
CA THR A 307 -21.11 15.23 -22.56
C THR A 307 -20.22 14.12 -23.14
N SER A 308 -20.43 12.87 -22.73
CA SER A 308 -19.65 11.73 -23.23
C SER A 308 -19.85 11.45 -24.72
N VAL A 309 -21.04 11.77 -25.26
CA VAL A 309 -21.39 11.57 -26.67
C VAL A 309 -21.27 12.87 -27.48
N ASN A 310 -20.88 13.98 -26.85
CA ASN A 310 -20.79 15.32 -27.46
C ASN A 310 -22.08 15.76 -28.16
N GLN A 311 -23.22 15.55 -27.50
CA GLN A 311 -24.55 15.87 -28.02
C GLN A 311 -25.31 16.81 -27.09
N LYS A 312 -26.20 17.63 -27.66
CA LYS A 312 -26.97 18.62 -26.89
C LYS A 312 -28.20 18.02 -26.22
N SER A 313 -28.81 17.02 -26.85
CA SER A 313 -30.02 16.37 -26.37
C SER A 313 -30.07 14.89 -26.76
N LEU A 314 -30.91 14.12 -26.06
CA LEU A 314 -31.17 12.72 -26.44
C LEU A 314 -31.86 12.62 -27.81
N ALA A 315 -32.63 13.64 -28.18
CA ALA A 315 -33.28 13.73 -29.48
C ALA A 315 -32.25 13.92 -30.60
N ASP A 316 -31.30 14.83 -30.43
CA ASP A 316 -30.22 15.05 -31.41
C ASP A 316 -29.44 13.76 -31.67
N LEU A 317 -29.05 13.06 -30.61
CA LEU A 317 -28.35 11.78 -30.72
C LEU A 317 -29.17 10.75 -31.51
N TYR A 318 -30.47 10.62 -31.23
CA TYR A 318 -31.36 9.68 -31.91
C TYR A 318 -31.50 10.00 -33.40
N TRP A 319 -31.80 11.27 -33.71
CA TRP A 319 -32.04 11.71 -35.08
C TRP A 319 -30.77 11.68 -35.93
N ASP A 320 -29.60 12.00 -35.36
CA ASP A 320 -28.31 11.88 -36.05
C ASP A 320 -28.02 10.43 -36.46
N GLN A 321 -28.21 9.48 -35.54
CA GLN A 321 -28.02 8.07 -35.82
C GLN A 321 -29.02 7.55 -36.87
N LEU A 322 -30.29 7.96 -36.77
CA LEU A 322 -31.32 7.57 -37.73
C LEU A 322 -31.06 8.14 -39.12
N ALA A 323 -30.74 9.43 -39.22
CA ALA A 323 -30.48 10.11 -40.49
C ALA A 323 -29.25 9.54 -41.19
N LEU A 324 -28.16 9.31 -40.45
CA LEU A 324 -26.96 8.68 -40.98
C LEU A 324 -27.23 7.24 -41.46
N GLY A 325 -28.02 6.46 -40.70
CA GLY A 325 -28.47 5.13 -41.10
C GLY A 325 -29.33 5.16 -42.37
N PHE A 326 -30.28 6.09 -42.43
CA PHE A 326 -31.20 6.24 -43.56
C PHE A 326 -30.45 6.67 -44.83
N LYS A 327 -29.53 7.64 -44.73
CA LYS A 327 -28.62 8.04 -45.81
C LYS A 327 -27.86 6.86 -46.40
N ARG A 328 -27.32 5.97 -45.54
CA ARG A 328 -26.66 4.73 -45.97
C ARG A 328 -27.63 3.77 -46.67
N SER A 329 -28.85 3.60 -46.16
CA SER A 329 -29.88 2.76 -46.80
C SER A 329 -30.31 3.28 -48.17
N VAL A 330 -30.50 4.59 -48.32
CA VAL A 330 -30.82 5.23 -49.60
C VAL A 330 -29.66 5.05 -50.58
N ALA A 331 -28.42 5.36 -50.16
CA ALA A 331 -27.23 5.20 -51.00
C ALA A 331 -27.06 3.75 -51.48
N SER A 332 -27.25 2.76 -50.60
CA SER A 332 -27.19 1.34 -50.94
C SER A 332 -28.29 0.93 -51.94
N THR A 333 -29.52 1.41 -51.73
CA THR A 333 -30.64 1.14 -52.63
C THR A 333 -30.41 1.74 -54.01
N MET A 334 -29.89 2.98 -54.07
CA MET A 334 -29.53 3.66 -55.32
C MET A 334 -28.34 3.01 -56.02
N ALA A 335 -27.36 2.47 -55.26
CA ALA A 335 -26.21 1.76 -55.82
C ALA A 335 -26.59 0.40 -56.43
N ARG A 336 -27.56 -0.31 -55.83
CA ARG A 336 -28.08 -1.58 -56.39
C ARG A 336 -28.85 -1.38 -57.70
N GLY A 337 -29.40 -0.19 -57.91
CA GLY A 337 -30.14 0.15 -59.12
C GLY A 337 -31.48 -0.61 -59.26
N GLY A 338 -31.91 -0.83 -60.50
CA GLY A 338 -33.13 -1.59 -60.80
C GLY A 338 -34.45 -0.80 -60.67
N PRO A 339 -35.60 -1.50 -60.65
CA PRO A 339 -36.92 -0.88 -60.66
C PRO A 339 -37.18 0.03 -59.45
N ILE A 340 -36.70 -0.35 -58.25
CA ILE A 340 -36.88 0.41 -57.01
C ILE A 340 -36.14 1.75 -57.09
N ALA A 341 -34.89 1.78 -57.56
CA ALA A 341 -34.14 3.02 -57.72
C ALA A 341 -34.75 3.96 -58.77
N LYS A 342 -35.28 3.42 -59.87
CA LYS A 342 -36.05 4.21 -60.86
C LYS A 342 -37.32 4.79 -60.25
N ASN A 343 -38.03 3.99 -59.45
CA ASN A 343 -39.24 4.43 -58.76
C ASN A 343 -38.96 5.53 -57.74
N LEU A 344 -37.88 5.41 -56.96
CA LEU A 344 -37.42 6.44 -56.03
C LEU A 344 -37.10 7.77 -56.73
N ARG A 345 -36.50 7.73 -57.93
CA ARG A 345 -36.28 8.93 -58.75
C ARG A 345 -37.56 9.58 -59.23
N LEU A 346 -38.65 8.83 -59.42
CA LEU A 346 -39.95 9.40 -59.82
C LEU A 346 -40.67 10.05 -58.63
N TYR A 347 -40.48 9.50 -57.43
CA TYR A 347 -41.16 9.95 -56.21
C TYR A 347 -40.28 10.83 -55.29
N HIS A 348 -39.12 11.29 -55.75
CA HIS A 348 -38.14 12.02 -54.92
C HIS A 348 -38.71 13.30 -54.29
N GLU A 349 -39.37 14.16 -55.07
CA GLU A 349 -40.03 15.38 -54.55
C GLU A 349 -41.13 15.04 -53.56
N GLY A 350 -41.86 13.94 -53.79
CA GLY A 350 -42.91 13.47 -52.89
C GLY A 350 -42.35 13.03 -51.55
N ILE A 351 -41.22 12.31 -51.54
CA ILE A 351 -40.51 11.88 -50.33
C ILE A 351 -39.95 13.10 -49.58
N LYS A 352 -39.31 14.04 -50.28
CA LYS A 352 -38.75 15.26 -49.70
C LYS A 352 -39.84 16.11 -49.03
N LYS A 353 -40.95 16.32 -49.73
CA LYS A 353 -42.12 17.04 -49.19
C LYS A 353 -42.73 16.31 -48.00
N ALA A 354 -42.82 14.98 -48.05
CA ALA A 354 -43.31 14.19 -46.93
C ALA A 354 -42.43 14.36 -45.69
N ILE A 355 -41.10 14.32 -45.82
CA ILE A 355 -40.18 14.56 -44.69
C ILE A 355 -40.39 15.96 -44.10
N VAL A 356 -40.42 17.01 -44.91
CA VAL A 356 -40.64 18.39 -44.42
C VAL A 356 -42.01 18.56 -43.75
N THR A 357 -43.03 17.85 -44.21
CA THR A 357 -44.39 17.95 -43.65
C THR A 357 -44.52 17.15 -42.35
N THR A 358 -43.81 16.03 -42.23
CA THR A 358 -43.90 15.12 -41.09
C THR A 358 -43.00 15.54 -39.92
N PHE A 359 -41.80 16.00 -40.19
CA PHE A 359 -40.82 16.37 -39.17
C PHE A 359 -40.89 17.88 -38.96
N GLU A 360 -41.64 18.32 -37.94
CA GLU A 360 -41.87 19.74 -37.60
C GLU A 360 -40.57 20.53 -37.32
N ASP A 361 -39.49 19.83 -36.92
CA ASP A 361 -38.17 20.40 -36.70
C ASP A 361 -37.38 20.46 -38.02
N GLU A 362 -37.13 21.68 -38.49
CA GLU A 362 -36.40 21.97 -39.73
C GLU A 362 -35.01 21.33 -39.77
N SER A 363 -34.31 21.27 -38.62
CA SER A 363 -32.99 20.66 -38.52
C SER A 363 -33.05 19.13 -38.69
N VAL A 364 -34.08 18.47 -38.17
CA VAL A 364 -34.25 17.00 -38.34
C VAL A 364 -34.65 16.67 -39.78
N ALA A 365 -35.56 17.47 -40.35
CA ALA A 365 -35.98 17.33 -41.74
C ALA A 365 -34.80 17.52 -42.71
N GLU A 366 -33.94 18.50 -42.48
CA GLU A 366 -32.74 18.76 -43.28
C GLU A 366 -31.77 17.56 -43.26
N ARG A 367 -31.45 17.05 -42.06
CA ARG A 367 -30.56 15.88 -41.89
C ARG A 367 -31.08 14.63 -42.63
N LEU A 368 -32.39 14.38 -42.60
CA LEU A 368 -33.00 13.26 -43.33
C LEU A 368 -33.02 13.50 -44.84
N ASN A 369 -33.27 14.73 -45.27
CA ASN A 369 -33.29 15.12 -46.68
C ASN A 369 -31.92 15.03 -47.34
N GLU A 370 -30.81 15.26 -46.61
CA GLU A 370 -29.46 14.99 -47.14
C GLU A 370 -29.30 13.55 -47.67
N GLY A 371 -29.99 12.60 -47.03
CA GLY A 371 -30.02 11.21 -47.48
C GLY A 371 -30.81 11.02 -48.78
N VAL A 372 -31.91 11.75 -48.93
CA VAL A 372 -32.79 11.72 -50.11
C VAL A 372 -32.15 12.44 -51.30
N ASP A 373 -31.37 13.50 -51.07
CA ASP A 373 -30.67 14.23 -52.13
C ASP A 373 -29.65 13.34 -52.87
N LEU A 374 -29.18 12.25 -52.25
CA LEU A 374 -28.35 11.21 -52.91
C LEU A 374 -29.07 10.46 -54.03
N ILE A 375 -30.41 10.52 -54.10
CA ILE A 375 -31.20 9.91 -55.18
C ILE A 375 -30.91 10.59 -56.53
N VAL A 376 -30.61 11.89 -56.51
CA VAL A 376 -30.41 12.73 -57.69
C VAL A 376 -28.92 12.96 -57.99
N SER A 377 -28.04 12.94 -56.97
CA SER A 377 -26.62 13.31 -57.11
C SER A 377 -25.74 12.38 -57.96
N ARG A 378 -26.18 11.16 -58.33
CA ARG A 378 -25.44 10.24 -59.21
C ARG A 378 -25.77 10.39 -60.71
N GLN A 379 -26.06 11.61 -61.16
CA GLN A 379 -26.29 11.94 -62.58
C GLN A 379 -25.07 12.53 -63.30
N GLN A 380 -23.89 12.52 -62.68
CA GLN A 380 -22.62 12.83 -63.36
C GLN A 380 -21.70 11.61 -63.37
#